data_AF-A0A1G3D8M1-F1
#
_entry.id   AF-A0A1G3D8M1-F1
#
_cell.length_a   1.000
_cell.length_b   1.000
_cell.length_c   1.000
_cell.angle_alpha   90.00
_cell.angle_beta   90.00
_cell.angle_gamma   90.00
#
_symmetry.space_group_name_H-M   'P 1'
#
loop_
_entity.id
_entity.type
_entity.pdbx_description
1 polymer ?
#
loop_
_entity_poly.entity_id
_entity_poly.type
_entity_poly.pdbx_seq_one_letter_code
_entity_poly.pdbx_strand_id
1 'polypeptide(L)' 'GIVRQVIQGDVLSKVFVESQGDMLHAFITNNSLKEMNIREGDEVTAIVKSTELILSKEA' A
#
# COMPACT_ATOMS: atom_id res chain seq x y z
N GLY A 1 3.77 1.99 -8.94
CA GLY A 1 2.31 1.83 -8.88
C GLY A 1 1.69 3.15 -8.51
N ILE A 2 0.42 3.39 -8.87
CA ILE A 2 -0.25 4.66 -8.62
C ILE A 2 -1.15 4.54 -7.40
N VAL A 3 -1.04 5.47 -6.45
CA VAL A 3 -1.94 5.54 -5.30
C VAL A 3 -3.33 5.95 -5.78
N ARG A 4 -4.33 5.11 -5.52
CA ARG A 4 -5.73 5.38 -5.89
C ARG A 4 -6.57 5.89 -4.74
N GLN A 5 -6.23 5.48 -3.52
CA GLN A 5 -6.98 5.88 -2.34
C GLN A 5 -6.09 5.79 -1.09
N VAL A 6 -6.33 6.71 -0.15
CA VAL A 6 -5.79 6.61 1.20
C VAL A 6 -6.94 6.69 2.21
N ILE A 7 -7.06 5.68 3.06
CA ILE A 7 -8.01 5.68 4.18
C ILE A 7 -7.20 5.78 5.46
N GLN A 8 -7.27 6.95 6.11
CA GLN A 8 -6.56 7.21 7.36
C GLN A 8 -7.43 6.80 8.56
N GLY A 9 -6.92 5.89 9.38
CA GLY A 9 -7.49 5.56 10.70
C GLY A 9 -6.77 6.29 11.82
N ASP A 10 -6.99 5.86 13.08
CA ASP A 10 -6.42 6.53 14.25
C ASP A 10 -4.89 6.43 14.33
N VAL A 11 -4.34 5.25 13.99
CA VAL A 11 -2.90 4.95 14.09
C VAL A 11 -2.30 4.57 12.74
N LEU A 12 -3.04 3.76 11.97
CA LEU A 12 -2.60 3.24 10.68
C LEU A 12 -3.47 3.81 9.55
N SER A 13 -2.84 3.98 8.39
CA SER A 13 -3.48 4.31 7.14
C SER A 13 -3.43 3.13 6.19
N LYS A 14 -4.55 2.84 5.52
CA LYS A 14 -4.63 1.89 4.42
C LYS A 14 -4.41 2.63 3.11
N VAL A 15 -3.37 2.25 2.38
CA VAL A 15 -3.02 2.82 1.07
C VAL A 15 -3.37 1.79 0.00
N PHE A 16 -4.08 2.24 -1.02
CA PHE A 16 -4.51 1.46 -2.17
C PHE A 16 -3.63 1.85 -3.36
N VAL A 17 -2.87 0.90 -3.90
CA VAL A 17 -1.91 1.13 -4.99
C VAL A 17 -2.30 0.25 -6.17
N GLU A 18 -2.62 0.86 -7.29
CA GLU A 18 -2.84 0.13 -8.55
C GLU A 18 -1.50 -0.15 -9.22
N SER A 19 -1.31 -1.39 -9.66
CA SER A 19 -0.16 -1.83 -10.42
C SER A 19 -0.56 -2.91 -11.41
N GLN A 20 -0.31 -2.68 -12.70
CA GLN A 20 -0.58 -3.65 -13.78
C GLN A 20 -2.05 -4.16 -13.83
N GLY A 21 -3.00 -3.33 -13.40
CA GLY A 21 -4.43 -3.68 -13.36
C GLY A 21 -4.88 -4.32 -12.04
N ASP A 22 -3.95 -4.72 -11.18
CA ASP A 22 -4.24 -5.26 -9.85
C ASP A 22 -4.15 -4.19 -8.76
N MET A 23 -4.92 -4.39 -7.68
CA MET A 23 -4.92 -3.52 -6.51
C MET A 23 -4.08 -4.13 -5.38
N LEU A 24 -2.98 -3.48 -5.06
CA LEU A 24 -2.19 -3.75 -3.86
C LEU A 24 -2.73 -2.92 -2.69
N HIS A 25 -2.73 -3.53 -1.50
CA HIS A 25 -3.10 -2.85 -0.26
C HIS A 25 -1.92 -2.88 0.71
N ALA A 26 -1.58 -1.71 1.25
CA ALA A 26 -0.56 -1.58 2.27
C ALA A 26 -1.16 -0.88 3.50
N PHE A 27 -0.78 -1.35 4.69
CA PHE A 27 -1.00 -0.64 5.94
C PHE A 27 0.30 0.00 6.38
N ILE A 28 0.30 1.31 6.57
CA ILE A 28 1.45 2.08 7.07
C ILE A 28 1.03 2.95 8.25
N THR A 29 1.98 3.41 9.07
CA THR A 29 1.64 4.34 10.15
C THR A 29 1.24 5.71 9.59
N ASN A 30 0.39 6.42 10.31
CA ASN A 30 0.02 7.80 9.96
C ASN A 30 1.23 8.74 9.88
N ASN A 31 2.25 8.51 10.72
CA ASN A 31 3.49 9.27 10.67
C ASN A 31 4.24 9.03 9.35
N SER A 32 4.37 7.77 8.93
CA SER A 32 5.03 7.42 7.67
C SER A 32 4.29 7.99 6.46
N LEU A 33 2.95 7.97 6.46
CA LEU A 33 2.14 8.59 5.41
C LEU A 33 2.46 10.10 5.29
N LYS A 34 2.52 10.79 6.42
CA LYS A 34 2.81 12.24 6.49
C LYS A 34 4.24 12.57 6.09
N GLU A 35 5.22 11.82 6.61
CA GLU A 35 6.65 12.03 6.34
C GLU A 35 6.99 11.81 4.86
N MET A 36 6.42 10.77 4.24
CA MET A 36 6.57 10.51 2.81
C MET A 36 5.66 11.39 1.95
N ASN A 37 4.71 12.09 2.56
CA ASN A 37 3.74 12.96 1.89
C ASN A 37 2.98 12.25 0.75
N ILE A 38 2.62 10.99 0.95
CA ILE A 38 1.90 10.18 -0.04
C ILE A 38 0.44 10.64 -0.13
N ARG A 39 -0.04 10.83 -1.36
CA ARG A 39 -1.39 11.29 -1.70
C ARG A 39 -1.95 10.47 -2.85
N GLU A 40 -3.26 10.56 -3.06
CA GLU A 40 -3.90 10.01 -4.25
C GLU A 40 -3.29 10.62 -5.53
N GLY A 41 -2.96 9.76 -6.50
CA GLY A 41 -2.28 10.11 -7.75
C GLY A 41 -0.77 9.95 -7.71
N ASP A 42 -0.15 9.81 -6.54
CA ASP A 42 1.31 9.68 -6.44
C ASP A 42 1.79 8.34 -7.00
N GLU A 43 2.97 8.38 -7.62
CA GLU A 43 3.70 7.18 -8.01
C GLU A 43 4.56 6.68 -6.84
N VAL A 44 4.37 5.41 -6.48
CA VAL A 44 5.06 4.77 -5.36
C VAL A 44 5.59 3.38 -5.74
N THR A 45 6.64 2.95 -5.04
CA THR A 45 7.17 1.58 -5.14
C THR A 45 6.75 0.78 -3.92
N ALA A 46 5.99 -0.30 -4.13
CA ALA A 46 5.69 -1.25 -3.07
C ALA A 46 6.86 -2.22 -2.89
N ILE A 47 7.36 -2.35 -1.66
CA ILE A 47 8.44 -3.29 -1.30
C ILE A 47 7.86 -4.30 -0.31
N VAL A 48 7.90 -5.58 -0.67
CA VAL A 48 7.44 -6.67 0.19
C VAL A 48 8.64 -7.45 0.69
N LYS A 49 8.71 -7.67 2.00
CA LYS A 49 9.74 -8.50 2.60
C LYS A 49 9.50 -9.97 2.22
N SER A 50 10.46 -10.58 1.54
CA SER A 50 10.32 -11.94 0.98
C SER A 50 9.94 -13.00 2.02
N THR A 51 10.40 -12.85 3.27
CA THR A 51 10.12 -13.79 4.37
C THR A 51 8.68 -13.75 4.88
N GLU A 52 7.84 -12.83 4.40
CA GLU A 52 6.44 -12.66 4.84
C GLU A 52 5.43 -13.04 3.76
N LEU A 53 5.89 -13.58 2.62
CA LEU A 53 5.01 -14.08 1.56
C LEU A 53 4.49 -15.48 1.86
N ILE A 54 3.19 -15.67 1.64
CA ILE A 54 2.52 -16.98 1.69
C ILE A 54 1.99 -17.26 0.28
N LEU A 55 2.26 -18.46 -0.22
CA LEU A 55 1.70 -18.96 -1.48
C LEU A 55 0.61 -19.97 -1.18
N SER A 56 -0.52 -19.83 -1.85
CA SER A 56 -1.60 -20.81 -1.86
C SER A 56 -1.91 -21.15 -3.31
N LYS A 57 -2.17 -22.43 -3.59
CA LYS A 57 -2.68 -22.88 -4.88
C LYS A 57 -4.19 -22.94 -4.78
N GLU A 58 -4.90 -22.24 -5.67
CA GLU A 58 -6.34 -22.42 -5.82
C GLU A 58 -6.61 -23.83 -6.37
N ALA A 59 -7.59 -24.53 -5.77
CA ALA A 59 -7.97 -25.88 -6.14
C ALA A 59 -8.89 -25.88 -7.37
#